data_AF-A0A6B1HP46-F1
#
_entry.id   AF-A0A6B1HP46-F1
#
_cell.length_a   1.000
_cell.length_b   1.000
_cell.length_c   1.000
_cell.angle_alpha   90.00
_cell.angle_beta   90.00
_cell.angle_gamma   90.00
#
_symmetry.space_group_name_H-M   'P 1'
#
loop_
_entity.id
_entity.type
_entity.pdbx_description
1 polymer ?
#
loop_
_entity_poly.entity_id
_entity_poly.type
_entity_poly.pdbx_seq_one_letter_code
_entity_poly.pdbx_strand_id
1 'polypeptide(L)' 'VWDSNSDLRYMVLPERPAGTEDHTEEQLVSLVTRDSMIGVATIESPTE' A
#
# COMPACT_ATOMS: atom_id res chain seq x y z
N VAL A 1 -10.01 -3.39 -13.42
CA VAL A 1 -10.36 -4.59 -12.62
C VAL A 1 -9.74 -5.78 -13.32
N TRP A 2 -8.77 -6.45 -12.70
CA TRP A 2 -8.08 -7.61 -13.28
C TRP A 2 -8.79 -8.89 -12.82
N ASP A 3 -9.23 -9.71 -13.76
CA ASP A 3 -9.98 -10.94 -13.51
C ASP A 3 -9.02 -12.12 -13.23
N SER A 4 -9.15 -12.74 -12.05
CA SER A 4 -8.23 -13.77 -11.49
C SER A 4 -8.44 -15.18 -12.07
N ASN A 5 -8.52 -15.32 -13.40
CA ASN A 5 -8.84 -16.58 -14.07
C ASN A 5 -7.58 -17.39 -14.50
N SER A 6 -6.42 -17.11 -13.91
CA SER A 6 -5.16 -17.84 -14.11
C SER A 6 -4.42 -17.89 -12.77
N ASP A 7 -3.62 -18.93 -12.51
CA ASP A 7 -2.86 -19.17 -11.25
C ASP A 7 -1.87 -18.07 -10.82
N LEU A 8 -2.00 -16.87 -11.38
CA LEU A 8 -1.22 -15.68 -11.06
C LEU A 8 -1.94 -14.88 -9.97
N ARG A 9 -1.24 -14.66 -8.87
CA ARG A 9 -1.69 -13.77 -7.79
C ARG A 9 -0.93 -12.46 -7.92
N TYR A 10 -1.68 -11.37 -7.98
CA TYR A 10 -1.14 -10.02 -8.02
C TYR A 10 -1.41 -9.31 -6.69
N MET A 11 -0.48 -8.43 -6.33
CA MET A 11 -0.60 -7.51 -5.21
C MET A 11 -0.22 -6.13 -5.72
N VAL A 12 -0.95 -5.11 -5.30
CA VAL A 12 -0.61 -3.72 -5.54
C VAL A 12 0.42 -3.29 -4.52
N LEU A 13 1.55 -2.76 -4.98
CA LEU A 13 2.48 -2.04 -4.13
C LEU A 13 2.06 -0.57 -4.12
N PRO A 14 1.51 -0.06 -3.01
CA PRO A 14 1.11 1.35 -2.93
C PRO A 14 2.32 2.28 -3.03
N GLU A 15 2.09 3.47 -3.57
CA GLU A 15 3.11 4.53 -3.57
C GLU A 15 3.47 4.94 -2.14
N ARG A 16 4.72 5.38 -1.94
CA ARG A 16 5.16 5.87 -0.64
C ARG A 16 4.49 7.23 -0.37
N PRO A 17 3.70 7.38 0.70
CA PRO A 17 3.07 8.65 1.02
C PRO A 17 4.11 9.71 1.42
N ALA A 18 3.84 10.97 1.10
CA ALA A 18 4.69 12.09 1.49
C ALA A 18 4.72 12.24 3.03
N GLY A 19 5.84 12.76 3.57
CA GLY A 19 6.04 12.90 5.02
C GLY A 19 6.48 11.61 5.70
N THR A 20 6.83 10.58 4.92
CA THR A 20 7.34 9.30 5.46
C THR A 20 8.82 9.05 5.20
N GLU A 21 9.57 10.05 4.74
CA GLU A 21 10.96 9.95 4.30
C GLU A 21 11.89 9.33 5.35
N ASP A 22 11.70 9.70 6.62
CA ASP A 22 12.50 9.23 7.76
C ASP A 22 11.87 8.04 8.51
N HIS A 23 10.74 7.50 8.04
CA HIS A 23 10.10 6.35 8.68
C HIS A 23 10.95 5.09 8.51
N THR A 24 11.03 4.30 9.59
CA THR A 24 11.59 2.95 9.53
C THR A 24 10.65 1.99 8.82
N GLU A 25 11.16 0.82 8.45
CA GLU A 25 10.37 -0.25 7.83
C GLU A 25 9.13 -0.60 8.68
N GLU A 26 9.29 -0.74 9.99
CA GLU A 26 8.18 -1.09 10.90
C GLU A 26 7.09 -0.01 10.91
N GLN A 27 7.48 1.26 10.85
CA GLN A 27 6.53 2.37 10.79
C GLN A 27 5.81 2.42 9.43
N LEU A 28 6.52 2.18 8.32
CA LEU A 28 5.90 2.08 7.00
C LEU A 28 4.92 0.91 6.89
N VAL A 29 5.27 -0.26 7.45
CA VAL A 29 4.38 -1.44 7.47
C VAL A 29 3.07 -1.14 8.19
N SER A 30 3.11 -0.33 9.26
CA SER A 30 1.91 0.07 9.99
C SER A 30 0.93 0.91 9.16
N LEU A 31 1.40 1.56 8.09
CA LEU A 31 0.58 2.37 7.18
C LEU A 31 -0.04 1.55 6.04
N VAL A 32 0.55 0.40 5.71
CA VAL A 32 0.09 -0.45 4.61
C VAL A 32 -1.12 -1.27 5.04
N THR A 33 -2.27 -0.98 4.44
CA THR A 33 -3.52 -1.72 4.68
C THR A 33 -3.80 -2.73 3.58
N ARG A 34 -4.62 -3.74 3.87
CA ARG A 34 -5.07 -4.72 2.85
C ARG A 34 -5.71 -4.04 1.65
N ASP A 35 -6.50 -3.01 1.88
CA ASP A 35 -7.21 -2.27 0.84
C ASP A 35 -6.24 -1.52 -0.09
N SER A 36 -5.15 -1.00 0.46
CA SER A 36 -4.05 -0.43 -0.33
C SER A 36 -3.32 -1.48 -1.17
N MET A 37 -3.14 -2.69 -0.63
CA MET A 37 -2.52 -3.82 -1.35
C MET A 37 -3.44 -4.45 -2.43
N ILE A 38 -4.74 -4.18 -2.38
CA ILE A 38 -5.71 -4.57 -3.40
C ILE A 38 -5.86 -3.45 -4.46
N GLY A 39 -5.47 -2.21 -4.12
CA GLY A 39 -5.60 -1.04 -4.99
C GLY A 39 -6.97 -0.36 -4.95
N VAL A 40 -7.73 -0.54 -3.86
CA VAL A 40 -9.02 0.14 -3.64
C VAL A 40 -8.90 1.36 -2.72
N ALA A 41 -7.75 1.55 -2.08
CA ALA A 41 -7.43 2.70 -1.24
C ALA A 41 -5.97 3.13 -1.44
N THR A 42 -5.68 4.40 -1.19
CA THR A 42 -4.32 4.96 -1.15
C THR A 42 -3.87 5.11 0.30
N ILE A 43 -2.56 5.04 0.54
CA ILE A 43 -2.01 5.34 1.86
C ILE A 43 -1.99 6.86 2.01
N GLU A 44 -2.69 7.38 3.02
CA GLU A 44 -2.69 8.81 3.30
C GLU A 44 -1.40 9.23 3.98
N SER A 45 -0.92 10.43 3.66
CA SER A 45 0.20 11.03 4.38
C SER A 45 -0.17 11.21 5.85
N PRO A 46 0.65 10.72 6.79
CA PRO A 46 0.48 11.06 8.20
C PRO A 46 0.63 12.58 8.30
N THR A 47 -0.49 13.26 8.51
CA THR A 47 -0.52 14.71 8.72
C THR A 47 0.04 14.95 10.12
N GLU A 48 1.18 15.66 10.21
CA GLU A 48 1.68 16.23 11.47
C GLU A 48 0.65 17.17 12.11
#